data_AF-A0A1H3KAI3-F1
#
_entry.id   AF-A0A1H3KAI3-F1
#
_cell.length_a   1.000
_cell.length_b   1.000
_cell.length_c   1.000
_cell.angle_alpha   90.00
_cell.angle_beta   90.00
_cell.angle_gamma   90.00
#
_symmetry.space_group_name_H-M   'P 1'
#
loop_
_entity.id
_entity.type
_entity.pdbx_description
1 polymer ?
#
loop_
_entity_poly.entity_id
_entity_poly.type
_entity_poly.pdbx_seq_one_letter_code
_entity_poly.pdbx_strand_id
1 'polypeptide(L)'
;MTGIQFDGRLVYLWYGSDPAGQDCIAGRAGQLHTFASEDACRAMASARDWPSADGDDGVVEVTDLEPAQDWLRGKRMAIDPQAALDLWNWGADVAHSTSLPWNGGGAVGATCHDKLFAAVVPWVYKMESYSPIWSPRQLRVLREVLGQSVHLIRSTTRR
;
A
#
# COMPACT_ATOMS: atom_id res chain seq x y z
N MET A 1 -2.78 -5.19 -12.94
CA MET A 1 -3.70 -5.87 -11.98
C MET A 1 -2.87 -6.17 -10.75
N THR A 2 -3.42 -6.05 -9.54
CA THR A 2 -2.69 -6.40 -8.32
C THR A 2 -3.63 -7.05 -7.30
N GLY A 3 -3.08 -7.87 -6.40
CA GLY A 3 -3.77 -8.39 -5.24
C GLY A 3 -3.22 -7.77 -3.96
N ILE A 4 -4.08 -7.60 -2.95
CA ILE A 4 -3.63 -7.30 -1.59
C ILE A 4 -4.18 -8.35 -0.63
N GLN A 5 -3.31 -8.83 0.27
CA GLN A 5 -3.70 -9.63 1.42
C GLN A 5 -3.88 -8.69 2.62
N PHE A 6 -5.14 -8.49 3.05
CA PHE A 6 -5.53 -7.49 4.04
C PHE A 6 -6.75 -7.93 4.86
N ASP A 7 -6.75 -7.68 6.18
CA ASP A 7 -7.74 -8.18 7.15
C ASP A 7 -8.13 -9.67 6.95
N GLY A 8 -7.14 -10.53 6.67
CA GLY A 8 -7.33 -11.97 6.46
C GLY A 8 -7.99 -12.34 5.12
N ARG A 9 -8.05 -11.40 4.17
CA ARG A 9 -8.68 -11.59 2.86
C ARG A 9 -7.72 -11.22 1.74
N LEU A 10 -7.74 -12.01 0.67
CA LEU A 10 -7.16 -11.62 -0.61
C LEU A 10 -8.22 -10.87 -1.43
N VAL A 11 -7.91 -9.65 -1.86
CA VAL A 11 -8.76 -8.87 -2.77
C VAL A 11 -7.95 -8.39 -3.96
N TYR A 12 -8.58 -8.40 -5.14
CA TYR A 12 -7.96 -7.95 -6.38
C TYR A 12 -8.46 -6.56 -6.77
N LEU A 13 -7.57 -5.77 -7.36
CA LEU A 13 -7.78 -4.38 -7.72
C LEU A 13 -7.14 -4.10 -9.10
N TRP A 14 -7.73 -3.16 -9.83
CA TRP A 14 -7.02 -2.53 -10.94
C TRP A 14 -6.11 -1.45 -10.36
N TYR A 15 -4.84 -1.51 -10.72
CA TYR A 15 -3.78 -0.56 -10.37
C TYR A 15 -3.09 -0.16 -11.67
N GLY A 16 -2.85 1.13 -11.85
CA GLY A 16 -2.19 1.72 -13.00
C GLY A 16 -1.84 3.17 -12.71
N SER A 17 -1.70 4.00 -13.74
CA SER A 17 -1.34 5.42 -13.57
C SER A 17 -2.42 6.34 -14.14
N ASP A 18 -2.61 7.48 -13.51
CA ASP A 18 -3.48 8.55 -14.01
C ASP A 18 -2.79 9.34 -15.15
N PRO A 19 -3.48 10.27 -15.83
CA PRO A 19 -2.87 11.06 -16.91
C PRO A 19 -1.66 11.92 -16.50
N ALA A 20 -1.44 12.16 -15.20
CA ALA A 20 -0.26 12.85 -14.68
C ALA A 20 0.89 11.89 -14.35
N GLY A 21 0.70 10.58 -14.54
CA GLY A 21 1.69 9.54 -14.23
C GLY A 21 1.73 9.17 -12.76
N GLN A 22 0.76 9.60 -11.94
CA GLN A 22 0.67 9.19 -10.54
C GLN A 22 -0.05 7.84 -10.45
N ASP A 23 0.46 6.96 -9.60
CA ASP A 23 -0.17 5.68 -9.32
C ASP A 23 -1.59 5.86 -8.80
N CYS A 24 -2.51 5.07 -9.35
CA CYS A 24 -3.92 5.12 -9.02
C CYS A 24 -4.57 3.73 -9.04
N ILE A 25 -5.60 3.62 -8.22
CA ILE A 25 -6.40 2.42 -8.03
C ILE A 25 -7.80 2.73 -8.54
N ALA A 26 -8.39 1.80 -9.28
CA ALA A 26 -9.72 2.03 -9.81
C ALA A 26 -10.76 2.14 -8.68
N GLY A 27 -11.56 3.20 -8.71
CA GLY A 27 -12.61 3.45 -7.74
C GLY A 27 -13.68 4.40 -8.26
N ARG A 28 -14.75 4.56 -7.49
CA ARG A 28 -15.84 5.52 -7.75
C ARG A 28 -16.41 6.02 -6.43
N ALA A 29 -16.65 7.33 -6.34
CA ALA A 29 -17.30 7.98 -5.21
C ALA A 29 -16.66 7.63 -3.84
N GLY A 30 -15.32 7.68 -3.79
CA GLY A 30 -14.57 7.40 -2.57
C GLY A 30 -14.50 5.91 -2.17
N GLN A 31 -14.87 4.99 -3.07
CA GLN A 31 -14.78 3.55 -2.86
C GLN A 31 -13.97 2.89 -3.96
N LEU A 32 -13.16 1.89 -3.61
CA LEU A 32 -12.37 1.13 -4.56
C LEU A 32 -13.20 0.02 -5.21
N HIS A 33 -12.91 -0.26 -6.47
CA HIS A 33 -13.44 -1.42 -7.17
C HIS A 33 -12.63 -2.66 -6.78
N THR A 34 -13.11 -3.40 -5.79
CA THR A 34 -12.54 -4.70 -5.38
C THR A 34 -13.17 -5.89 -6.10
N PHE A 35 -12.38 -6.93 -6.32
CA PHE A 35 -12.81 -8.16 -7.00
C PHE A 35 -12.37 -9.40 -6.20
N ALA A 36 -13.15 -10.47 -6.33
CA ALA A 36 -12.88 -11.76 -5.67
C ALA A 36 -11.82 -12.60 -6.40
N SER A 37 -11.53 -12.28 -7.66
CA SER A 37 -10.50 -12.94 -8.47
C SER A 37 -9.84 -11.96 -9.42
N GLU A 38 -8.64 -12.30 -9.87
CA GLU A 38 -7.94 -11.63 -10.95
C GLU A 38 -8.81 -11.56 -12.22
N ASP A 39 -9.39 -12.70 -12.65
CA ASP A 39 -10.18 -12.77 -13.88
C ASP A 39 -11.36 -11.79 -13.87
N ALA A 40 -12.04 -11.64 -12.73
CA ALA A 40 -13.14 -10.70 -12.59
C ALA A 40 -12.66 -9.24 -12.70
N CYS A 41 -11.48 -8.94 -12.16
CA CYS A 41 -10.86 -7.63 -12.27
C CYS A 41 -10.45 -7.33 -13.72
N ARG A 42 -9.84 -8.31 -14.39
CA ARG A 42 -9.40 -8.21 -15.80
C ARG A 42 -10.58 -8.04 -16.75
N ALA A 43 -11.65 -8.81 -16.55
CA ALA A 43 -12.88 -8.68 -17.33
C ALA A 43 -13.51 -7.28 -17.19
N MET A 44 -13.55 -6.73 -15.96
CA MET A 44 -14.05 -5.36 -15.76
C MET A 44 -13.15 -4.30 -16.40
N ALA A 45 -11.83 -4.46 -16.28
CA ALA A 45 -10.86 -3.53 -16.87
C ALA A 45 -11.01 -3.48 -18.40
N SER A 46 -11.08 -4.65 -19.05
CA SER A 46 -11.32 -4.76 -20.49
C SER A 46 -12.67 -4.17 -20.91
N ALA A 47 -13.73 -4.42 -20.15
CA ALA A 47 -15.05 -3.86 -20.45
C ALA A 47 -15.15 -2.33 -20.28
N ARG A 48 -14.16 -1.70 -19.63
CA ARG A 48 -14.09 -0.26 -19.37
C ARG A 48 -12.94 0.44 -20.10
N ASP A 49 -12.26 -0.27 -20.98
CA ASP A 49 -11.07 0.22 -21.70
C ASP A 49 -10.01 0.81 -20.74
N TRP A 50 -9.88 0.22 -19.54
CA TRP A 50 -8.81 0.61 -18.64
C TRP A 50 -7.48 0.10 -19.18
N PRO A 51 -6.44 0.93 -19.20
CA PRO A 51 -5.15 0.51 -19.72
C PRO A 51 -4.63 -0.69 -18.92
N SER A 52 -4.01 -1.63 -19.62
CA SER A 52 -3.22 -2.65 -18.95
C SER A 52 -2.08 -1.96 -18.21
N ALA A 53 -1.81 -2.36 -16.98
CA ALA A 53 -0.58 -1.96 -16.32
C ALA A 53 0.59 -2.53 -17.14
N ASP A 54 1.54 -1.69 -17.54
CA ASP A 54 2.71 -2.10 -18.30
C ASP A 54 3.53 -3.10 -17.47
N GLY A 55 3.70 -4.33 -17.98
CA GLY A 55 4.31 -5.45 -17.26
C GLY A 55 3.50 -6.73 -17.45
N ASP A 56 3.48 -7.23 -18.69
CA ASP A 56 2.75 -8.46 -19.07
C ASP A 56 3.70 -9.66 -19.00
N ASP A 57 4.16 -10.02 -17.81
CA ASP A 57 4.65 -11.36 -17.50
C ASP A 57 3.54 -12.29 -16.98
N GLY A 58 2.29 -11.82 -17.00
CA GLY A 58 1.10 -12.63 -16.72
C GLY A 58 0.92 -13.04 -15.25
N VAL A 59 1.78 -12.55 -14.34
CA VAL A 59 1.71 -12.84 -12.91
C VAL A 59 1.14 -11.63 -12.17
N VAL A 60 0.03 -11.83 -11.46
CA VAL A 60 -0.47 -10.81 -10.53
C VAL A 60 0.34 -10.83 -9.25
N GLU A 61 1.05 -9.75 -9.00
CA GLU A 61 1.71 -9.53 -7.72
C GLU A 61 0.68 -9.35 -6.60
N VAL A 62 0.89 -10.08 -5.51
CA VAL A 62 0.09 -9.95 -4.28
C VAL A 62 0.94 -9.29 -3.21
N THR A 63 0.55 -8.10 -2.80
CA THR A 63 1.17 -7.40 -1.67
C THR A 63 0.59 -7.91 -0.35
N ASP A 64 1.43 -8.46 0.53
CA ASP A 64 1.00 -8.91 1.86
C ASP A 64 1.13 -7.83 2.92
N LEU A 65 -0.02 -7.31 3.38
CA LEU A 65 -0.10 -6.26 4.38
C LEU A 65 -0.35 -6.79 5.80
N GLU A 66 -0.52 -8.11 5.99
CA GLU A 66 -0.76 -8.71 7.31
C GLU A 66 0.36 -8.46 8.32
N PRO A 67 1.65 -8.57 7.98
CA PRO A 67 2.72 -8.38 8.96
C PRO A 67 2.68 -6.98 9.61
N ALA A 68 2.36 -5.95 8.84
CA ALA A 68 2.23 -4.59 9.36
C ALA A 68 0.96 -4.42 10.23
N GLN A 69 -0.16 -5.01 9.84
CA GLN A 69 -1.38 -5.03 10.65
C GLN A 69 -1.17 -5.78 11.98
N ASP A 70 -0.47 -6.90 11.97
CA ASP A 70 -0.18 -7.68 13.17
C ASP A 70 0.77 -6.96 14.13
N TRP A 71 1.73 -6.20 13.59
CA TRP A 71 2.55 -5.30 14.41
C TRP A 71 1.74 -4.15 15.04
N LEU A 72 0.78 -3.58 14.30
CA LEU A 72 -0.15 -2.58 14.84
C LEU A 72 -1.03 -3.17 15.95
N ARG A 73 -1.48 -4.43 15.80
CA ARG A 73 -2.25 -5.18 16.80
C ARG A 73 -1.42 -5.69 17.98
N GLY A 74 -0.09 -5.50 17.97
CA GLY A 74 0.81 -5.97 19.02
C GLY A 74 1.09 -7.48 19.00
N LYS A 75 0.71 -8.19 17.94
CA LYS A 75 1.00 -9.62 17.75
C LYS A 75 2.43 -9.88 17.30
N ARG A 76 3.11 -8.86 16.76
CA ARG A 76 4.54 -8.89 16.39
C ARG A 76 5.29 -7.83 17.16
N MET A 77 6.48 -8.20 17.67
CA MET A 77 7.34 -7.27 18.42
C MET A 77 8.11 -6.31 17.50
N ALA A 78 8.64 -6.84 16.40
CA ALA A 78 9.35 -6.06 15.39
C ALA A 78 8.44 -5.73 14.21
N ILE A 79 8.67 -4.54 13.63
CA ILE A 79 8.03 -4.14 12.38
C ILE A 79 8.77 -4.79 11.21
N ASP A 80 8.02 -5.32 10.26
CA ASP A 80 8.55 -5.77 8.97
C ASP A 80 8.70 -4.55 8.04
N PRO A 81 9.93 -4.19 7.59
CA PRO A 81 10.10 -2.98 6.78
C PRO A 81 9.38 -3.02 5.44
N GLN A 82 9.31 -4.19 4.79
CA GLN A 82 8.63 -4.36 3.51
C GLN A 82 7.13 -4.14 3.69
N ALA A 83 6.49 -4.91 4.57
CA ALA A 83 5.05 -4.79 4.78
C ALA A 83 4.63 -3.41 5.31
N ALA A 84 5.50 -2.75 6.09
CA ALA A 84 5.25 -1.39 6.56
C ALA A 84 5.36 -0.35 5.43
N LEU A 85 6.36 -0.47 4.55
CA LEU A 85 6.50 0.40 3.38
C LEU A 85 5.31 0.21 2.44
N ASP A 86 4.94 -1.04 2.18
CA ASP A 86 3.82 -1.38 1.31
C ASP A 86 2.51 -0.83 1.86
N LEU A 87 2.21 -1.02 3.16
CA LEU A 87 1.01 -0.48 3.78
C LEU A 87 0.99 1.07 3.77
N TRP A 88 2.16 1.70 3.90
CA TRP A 88 2.29 3.14 3.79
C TRP A 88 1.96 3.63 2.37
N ASN A 89 2.59 3.03 1.36
CA ASN A 89 2.39 3.37 -0.05
C ASN A 89 0.95 3.13 -0.47
N TRP A 90 0.38 1.96 -0.15
CA TRP A 90 -1.05 1.68 -0.37
C TRP A 90 -1.96 2.72 0.28
N GLY A 91 -1.64 3.18 1.49
CA GLY A 91 -2.38 4.26 2.14
C GLY A 91 -2.38 5.56 1.32
N ALA A 92 -1.22 5.94 0.79
CA ALA A 92 -1.09 7.13 -0.06
C ALA A 92 -1.83 6.96 -1.40
N ASP A 93 -1.70 5.81 -2.06
CA ASP A 93 -2.33 5.55 -3.35
C ASP A 93 -3.85 5.48 -3.24
N VAL A 94 -4.37 4.87 -2.16
CA VAL A 94 -5.81 4.86 -1.86
C VAL A 94 -6.29 6.27 -1.60
N ALA A 95 -5.55 7.08 -0.82
CA ALA A 95 -5.93 8.46 -0.53
C ALA A 95 -6.03 9.30 -1.80
N HIS A 96 -5.02 9.20 -2.68
CA HIS A 96 -5.01 9.83 -3.99
C HIS A 96 -6.22 9.39 -4.82
N SER A 97 -6.39 8.08 -4.97
CA SER A 97 -7.43 7.47 -5.83
C SER A 97 -8.85 7.75 -5.36
N THR A 98 -9.04 7.97 -4.06
CA THR A 98 -10.36 8.24 -3.46
C THR A 98 -10.57 9.70 -3.11
N SER A 99 -9.57 10.56 -3.32
CA SER A 99 -9.56 11.96 -2.88
C SER A 99 -9.86 12.13 -1.39
N LEU A 100 -9.53 11.12 -0.58
CA LEU A 100 -9.72 11.15 0.87
C LEU A 100 -8.46 11.70 1.56
N PRO A 101 -8.62 12.41 2.69
CA PRO A 101 -7.47 12.95 3.40
C PRO A 101 -6.64 11.82 4.02
N TRP A 102 -5.32 11.94 3.90
CA TRP A 102 -4.36 11.07 4.56
C TRP A 102 -3.12 11.86 4.96
N ASN A 103 -2.61 11.61 6.16
CA ASN A 103 -1.49 12.36 6.72
C ASN A 103 -0.27 11.45 6.87
N GLY A 104 0.72 11.66 6.00
CA GLY A 104 2.00 10.95 6.04
C GLY A 104 2.94 11.34 7.19
N GLY A 105 2.45 11.99 8.25
CA GLY A 105 3.22 12.26 9.47
C GLY A 105 4.22 13.43 9.38
N GLY A 106 4.10 14.28 8.36
CA GLY A 106 4.98 15.44 8.13
C GLY A 106 6.47 15.05 8.04
N ALA A 107 7.36 15.92 8.53
CA ALA A 107 8.81 15.70 8.43
C ALA A 107 9.31 14.43 9.14
N VAL A 108 8.72 14.08 10.29
CA VAL A 108 9.10 12.85 11.01
C VAL A 108 8.62 11.63 10.24
N GLY A 109 7.43 11.70 9.64
CA GLY A 109 6.91 10.64 8.80
C GLY A 109 7.73 10.44 7.53
N ALA A 110 8.15 11.52 6.87
CA ALA A 110 9.09 11.44 5.75
C ALA A 110 10.39 10.70 6.13
N THR A 111 10.99 11.04 7.28
CA THR A 111 12.16 10.29 7.78
C THR A 111 11.85 8.81 8.08
N CYS A 112 10.62 8.48 8.51
CA CYS A 112 10.24 7.09 8.74
C CYS A 112 10.11 6.34 7.41
N HIS A 113 9.49 6.96 6.41
CA HIS A 113 9.37 6.42 5.06
C HIS A 113 10.76 6.19 4.44
N ASP A 114 11.65 7.18 4.50
CA ASP A 114 13.03 7.04 3.99
C ASP A 114 13.77 5.86 4.62
N LYS A 115 13.59 5.64 5.94
CA LYS A 115 14.20 4.50 6.64
C LYS A 115 13.62 3.16 6.18
N LEU A 116 12.31 3.08 5.97
CA LEU A 116 11.66 1.88 5.43
C LEU A 116 12.16 1.61 4.01
N PHE A 117 12.18 2.64 3.17
CA PHE A 117 12.65 2.55 1.78
C PHE A 117 14.12 2.12 1.72
N ALA A 118 15.00 2.71 2.52
CA ALA A 118 16.40 2.29 2.63
C ALA A 118 16.57 0.84 3.11
N ALA A 119 15.67 0.34 3.96
CA ALA A 119 15.73 -1.05 4.43
C ALA A 119 15.31 -2.06 3.35
N VAL A 120 14.35 -1.67 2.50
CA VAL A 120 13.78 -2.52 1.45
C VAL A 120 14.65 -2.51 0.18
N VAL A 121 15.16 -1.35 -0.22
CA VAL A 121 16.02 -1.17 -1.40
C VAL A 121 17.33 -0.45 -1.05
N PRO A 122 18.19 -1.06 -0.22
CA PRO A 122 19.43 -0.43 0.28
C PRO A 122 20.40 -0.01 -0.84
N TRP A 123 20.36 -0.71 -1.97
CA TRP A 123 21.20 -0.43 -3.13
C TRP A 123 20.94 0.95 -3.75
N VAL A 124 19.73 1.52 -3.61
CA VAL A 124 19.43 2.91 -4.05
C VAL A 124 20.32 3.91 -3.32
N TYR A 125 20.66 3.61 -2.07
CA TYR A 125 21.55 4.41 -1.24
C TYR A 125 23.01 3.96 -1.29
N LYS A 126 23.38 3.08 -2.24
CA LYS A 126 24.72 2.47 -2.35
C LYS A 126 25.12 1.72 -1.07
N MET A 127 24.14 1.12 -0.39
CA MET A 127 24.35 0.25 0.77
C MET A 127 24.08 -1.21 0.40
N GLU A 128 24.76 -2.15 1.04
CA GLU A 128 24.46 -3.59 0.88
C GLU A 128 23.23 -3.99 1.70
N SER A 129 23.08 -3.40 2.90
CA SER A 129 21.95 -3.64 3.80
C SER A 129 21.72 -2.42 4.69
N TYR A 130 20.50 -2.29 5.21
CA TYR A 130 20.14 -1.27 6.18
C TYR A 130 19.14 -1.83 7.18
N SER A 131 19.41 -1.64 8.48
CA SER A 131 18.51 -1.99 9.57
C SER A 131 18.04 -0.72 10.28
N PRO A 132 16.76 -0.33 10.15
CA PRO A 132 16.25 0.88 10.78
C PRO A 132 16.39 0.85 12.31
N ILE A 133 16.95 1.92 12.87
CA ILE A 133 16.91 2.19 14.32
C ILE A 133 15.84 3.23 14.58
N TRP A 134 14.87 2.91 15.43
CA TRP A 134 13.71 3.76 15.67
C TRP A 134 13.80 4.49 17.01
N SER A 135 13.58 5.80 16.99
CA SER A 135 13.28 6.53 18.24
C SER A 135 11.84 6.26 18.68
N PRO A 136 11.51 6.45 19.97
CA PRO A 136 10.12 6.33 20.45
C PRO A 136 9.15 7.26 19.70
N ARG A 137 9.61 8.45 19.29
CA ARG A 137 8.84 9.40 18.49
C ARG A 137 8.55 8.86 17.09
N GLN A 138 9.54 8.25 16.44
CA GLN A 138 9.38 7.65 15.11
C GLN A 138 8.42 6.46 15.17
N LEU A 139 8.55 5.58 16.17
CA LEU A 139 7.60 4.47 16.35
C LEU A 139 6.16 4.95 16.54
N ARG A 140 5.95 6.04 17.28
CA ARG A 140 4.61 6.63 17.45
C ARG A 140 4.03 7.10 16.12
N VAL A 141 4.79 7.91 15.37
CA VAL A 141 4.35 8.42 14.06
C VAL A 141 4.10 7.27 13.09
N LEU A 142 4.97 6.25 13.09
CA LEU A 142 4.79 5.07 12.25
C LEU A 142 3.50 4.31 12.58
N ARG A 143 3.16 4.14 13.86
CA ARG A 143 1.87 3.56 14.28
C ARG A 143 0.68 4.41 13.83
N GLU A 144 0.80 5.74 13.93
CA GLU A 144 -0.26 6.67 13.52
C GLU A 144 -0.51 6.59 12.01
N VAL A 145 0.54 6.70 11.19
CA VAL A 145 0.42 6.68 9.73
C VAL A 145 -0.08 5.33 9.23
N LEU A 146 0.54 4.23 9.66
CA LEU A 146 0.11 2.89 9.24
C LEU A 146 -1.31 2.57 9.75
N GLY A 147 -1.67 3.04 10.94
CA GLY A 147 -3.04 2.94 11.47
C GLY A 147 -4.06 3.70 10.61
N GLN A 148 -3.70 4.89 10.13
CA GLN A 148 -4.53 5.66 9.18
C GLN A 148 -4.65 4.93 7.84
N SER A 149 -3.56 4.38 7.30
CA SER A 149 -3.60 3.58 6.08
C SER A 149 -4.53 2.37 6.21
N VAL A 150 -4.46 1.63 7.32
CA VAL A 150 -5.40 0.53 7.61
C VAL A 150 -6.83 1.02 7.65
N HIS A 151 -7.11 2.13 8.34
CA HIS A 151 -8.46 2.68 8.40
C HIS A 151 -8.99 3.06 7.02
N LEU A 152 -8.16 3.73 6.23
CA LEU A 152 -8.50 4.21 4.90
C LEU A 152 -8.78 3.03 3.95
N ILE A 153 -7.86 2.06 3.85
CA ILE A 153 -8.05 0.84 3.04
C ILE A 153 -9.33 0.13 3.46
N ARG A 154 -9.56 -0.04 4.77
CA ARG A 154 -10.76 -0.71 5.27
C ARG A 154 -12.04 0.05 4.95
N SER A 155 -12.04 1.38 4.98
CA SER A 155 -13.21 2.20 4.68
C SER A 155 -13.57 2.25 3.19
N THR A 156 -12.59 1.99 2.32
CA THR A 156 -12.71 2.12 0.85
C THR A 156 -12.88 0.78 0.14
N THR A 157 -12.61 -0.33 0.84
CA THR A 157 -12.75 -1.71 0.32
C THR A 157 -13.95 -2.46 0.90
N ARG A 158 -14.75 -1.82 1.77
CA ARG A 158 -15.98 -2.41 2.31
C ARG A 158 -17.04 -2.54 1.21
N ARG A 159 -17.40 -3.79 0.92
CA ARG A 159 -18.69 -4.16 0.33
C ARG A 159 -19.51 -4.87 1.39
#